data_AF-A0A4S3TLC0-F1
#
_entry.id   AF-A0A4S3TLC0-F1
#
_cell.length_a   1.000
_cell.length_b   1.000
_cell.length_c   1.000
_cell.angle_alpha   90.00
_cell.angle_beta   90.00
_cell.angle_gamma   90.00
#
_symmetry.space_group_name_H-M   'P 1'
#
loop_
_entity.id
_entity.type
_entity.pdbx_description
1 polymer ?
#
loop_
_entity_poly.entity_id
_entity_poly.type
_entity_poly.pdbx_seq_one_letter_code
_entity_poly.pdbx_strand_id
1 'polypeptide(L)' 'MKVVFKPGNAYEEINCFDFREYEQGVVLHDEKGYNIGYVPHEILSHIEPHAGEEVAFEDGKPPSSDDEYDE' A
#
# COMPACT_ATOMS: atom_id res chain seq x y z
N MET A 1 2.41 4.76 -7.33
CA MET A 1 2.04 4.80 -5.92
C MET A 1 3.29 5.16 -5.14
N LYS A 2 3.13 5.67 -3.94
CA LYS A 2 4.22 6.06 -3.08
C LYS A 2 4.02 5.40 -1.72
N VAL A 3 5.05 4.73 -1.23
CA VAL A 3 5.03 4.05 0.07
C VAL A 3 5.77 4.91 1.07
N VAL A 4 5.09 5.27 2.16
CA VAL A 4 5.64 6.08 3.25
C VAL A 4 5.89 5.19 4.45
N PHE A 5 7.11 5.23 4.97
CA PHE A 5 7.55 4.39 6.10
C PHE A 5 8.47 5.17 7.04
N LYS A 6 8.67 4.66 8.25
CA LYS A 6 9.41 5.36 9.31
C LYS A 6 10.49 4.48 9.92
N PRO A 7 11.67 4.38 9.30
CA PRO A 7 12.80 3.68 9.90
C PRO A 7 13.37 4.53 11.04
N GLY A 8 12.91 4.24 12.27
CA GLY A 8 13.31 4.97 13.46
C GLY A 8 12.59 6.32 13.62
N ASN A 9 13.32 7.42 13.49
CA ASN A 9 12.81 8.76 13.86
C ASN A 9 12.37 9.65 12.69
N ALA A 10 12.73 9.31 11.45
CA ALA A 10 12.38 10.09 10.26
C ALA A 10 11.43 9.30 9.35
N TYR A 11 10.59 10.03 8.61
CA TYR A 11 9.79 9.44 7.54
C TYR A 11 10.60 9.38 6.26
N GLU A 12 10.48 8.27 5.54
CA GLU A 12 11.02 8.06 4.21
C GLU A 12 9.91 7.65 3.24
N GLU A 13 10.13 7.92 1.96
CA GLU A 13 9.17 7.64 0.90
C GLU A 13 9.85 6.95 -0.29
N ILE A 14 9.22 5.90 -0.82
CA ILE A 14 9.66 5.19 -2.03
C ILE A 14 8.52 5.21 -3.05
N ASN A 15 8.82 5.70 -4.24
CA ASN A 15 7.91 5.58 -5.39
C ASN A 15 8.02 4.18 -5.98
N CYS A 16 6.89 3.52 -6.19
CA CYS A 16 6.83 2.23 -6.87
C CYS A 16 5.68 2.17 -7.87
N PHE A 17 5.73 1.18 -8.75
CA PHE A 17 4.68 0.90 -9.71
C PHE A 17 3.66 -0.08 -9.16
N ASP A 18 4.11 -1.06 -8.39
CA ASP A 18 3.27 -2.08 -7.75
C ASP A 18 3.88 -2.51 -6.40
N PHE A 19 3.11 -3.15 -5.53
CA PHE A 19 3.61 -3.79 -4.32
C PHE A 19 2.96 -5.15 -4.11
N ARG A 20 3.70 -6.07 -3.48
CA ARG A 20 3.18 -7.35 -3.01
C ARG A 20 3.29 -7.41 -1.50
N GLU A 21 2.15 -7.61 -0.85
CA GLU A 21 2.10 -7.81 0.59
C GLU A 21 2.45 -9.25 0.96
N TYR A 22 3.23 -9.37 2.03
CA TYR A 22 3.60 -10.60 2.70
C TYR A 22 3.30 -10.44 4.19
N GLU A 23 3.33 -11.55 4.92
CA GLU A 23 3.08 -11.58 6.36
C GLU A 23 3.98 -10.61 7.15
N GLN A 24 5.21 -10.39 6.69
CA GLN A 24 6.22 -9.62 7.41
C GLN A 24 6.39 -8.18 6.88
N GLY A 25 5.79 -7.85 5.74
CA GLY A 25 5.93 -6.53 5.09
C GLY A 25 5.55 -6.53 3.62
N VAL A 26 5.85 -5.43 2.95
CA VAL A 26 5.54 -5.23 1.53
C VAL A 26 6.82 -5.18 0.68
N VAL A 27 6.82 -5.88 -0.45
CA VAL A 27 7.88 -5.79 -1.47
C VAL A 27 7.40 -4.86 -2.57
N LEU A 28 8.23 -3.89 -2.91
CA LEU A 28 7.93 -2.86 -3.90
C LEU A 28 8.54 -3.24 -5.25
N HIS A 29 7.77 -3.05 -6.31
CA HIS A 29 8.17 -3.36 -7.68
C HIS A 29 8.14 -2.12 -8.58
N ASP A 30 9.08 -2.07 -9.52
CA ASP A 30 9.14 -1.11 -10.62
C ASP A 30 8.17 -1.47 -11.77
N GLU A 31 8.02 -0.61 -12.78
CA GLU A 31 7.23 -0.83 -14.00
C GLU A 31 7.59 -2.13 -14.74
N LYS A 32 8.83 -2.61 -14.59
CA LYS A 32 9.30 -3.88 -15.20
C LYS A 32 9.09 -5.10 -14.30
N GLY A 33 8.49 -4.93 -13.12
CA GLY A 33 8.29 -5.98 -12.13
C GLY A 33 9.54 -6.34 -11.32
N TYR A 34 10.59 -5.52 -11.35
CA TYR A 34 11.79 -5.74 -10.53
C TYR A 34 11.59 -5.24 -9.11
N ASN A 35 12.11 -6.00 -8.14
CA ASN A 35 12.12 -5.60 -6.74
C ASN A 35 13.02 -4.37 -6.55
N ILE A 36 12.43 -3.27 -6.08
CA ILE A 36 13.13 -2.01 -5.82
C ILE A 36 13.16 -1.63 -4.34
N GLY A 37 12.40 -2.33 -3.50
CA GLY A 37 12.38 -2.07 -2.07
C GLY A 37 11.63 -3.14 -1.28
N TYR A 38 11.86 -3.14 0.03
CA TYR A 38 11.09 -3.92 1.00
C TYR A 38 10.84 -3.06 2.23
N VAL A 39 9.59 -3.03 2.68
CA VAL A 39 9.17 -2.25 3.85
C VAL A 39 8.49 -3.20 4.84
N PRO A 40 9.10 -3.46 6.02
CA PRO A 40 8.45 -4.21 7.09
C PRO A 40 7.18 -3.53 7.58
N HIS A 41 6.17 -4.33 7.96
CA HIS A 41 4.92 -3.80 8.52
C HIS A 41 5.14 -2.98 9.80
N GLU A 42 6.17 -3.32 10.59
CA GLU A 42 6.53 -2.58 11.81
C GLU A 42 6.83 -1.09 11.56
N ILE A 43 7.36 -0.76 10.39
CA ILE A 43 7.74 0.62 10.02
C ILE A 43 6.88 1.19 8.89
N LEU A 44 5.96 0.41 8.32
CA LEU A 44 5.06 0.86 7.27
C LEU A 44 4.06 1.85 7.86
N SER A 45 3.99 3.07 7.30
CA SER A 45 3.03 4.07 7.76
C SER A 45 1.75 4.05 6.94
N HIS A 46 1.85 4.26 5.63
CA HIS A 46 0.73 4.22 4.69
C HIS A 46 1.23 4.18 3.25
N ILE A 47 0.34 3.86 2.32
CA ILE A 47 0.61 3.83 0.87
C ILE A 47 -0.30 4.87 0.23
N GLU A 48 0.30 5.84 -0.47
CA GLU A 48 -0.42 6.82 -1.26
C GLU A 48 -0.57 6.31 -2.71
N PRO A 49 -1.81 6.16 -3.22
CA PRO A 49 -2.02 5.82 -4.63
C PRO A 49 -1.48 6.93 -5.54
N HIS A 50 -1.27 6.62 -6.82
CA HIS A 50 -0.98 7.68 -7.79
C HIS A 50 -2.16 8.67 -7.85
N ALA A 51 -1.90 9.96 -8.10
CA ALA A 51 -2.92 11.01 -8.16
C ALA A 51 -4.03 10.78 -9.23
N GLY A 52 -3.90 9.74 -10.07
CA GLY A 52 -4.93 9.30 -11.03
C GLY A 52 -5.64 7.99 -10.66
N GLU A 53 -5.26 7.33 -9.56
CA GLU A 53 -5.85 6.09 -9.05
C GLU A 53 -6.46 6.26 -7.66
N GLU A 54 -6.60 7.50 -7.17
CA GLU A 54 -7.41 7.78 -5.99
C GLU A 54 -8.85 7.34 -6.26
N VAL A 55 -9.25 6.21 -5.68
CA VAL A 55 -10.66 5.82 -5.63
C VAL A 55 -11.34 6.83 -4.72
N ALA A 56 -12.01 7.81 -5.32
CA ALA A 56 -12.83 8.76 -4.58
C ALA A 56 -13.93 7.97 -3.87
N PHE A 57 -13.80 7.80 -2.55
CA PHE A 57 -14.89 7.27 -1.73
C PHE A 57 -16.01 8.31 -1.75
N GLU A 58 -17.08 8.05 -2.51
CA GLU A 58 -18.30 8.82 -2.42
C GLU A 58 -18.90 8.56 -1.02
N ASP A 59 -18.85 9.58 -0.17
CA ASP A 59 -19.63 9.69 1.07
C ASP A 59 -19.35 8.64 2.17
N GLY A 60 -18.13 8.64 2.73
CA GLY A 60 -17.89 8.29 4.14
C GLY A 60 -18.32 6.90 4.65
N LYS A 61 -18.61 5.94 3.77
CA LYS A 61 -19.05 4.61 4.16
C LYS A 61 -17.88 3.63 4.04
N PRO A 62 -17.44 2.98 5.13
CA PRO A 62 -16.49 1.88 5.02
C PRO A 62 -17.10 0.78 4.13
N PRO A 63 -16.28 -0.04 3.44
CA PRO A 63 -16.81 -1.16 2.67
C PRO A 63 -17.65 -2.03 3.61
N SER A 64 -18.94 -2.17 3.33
CA SER A 64 -19.71 -3.25 3.92
C SER A 64 -19.01 -4.55 3.52
N SER A 65 -18.56 -5.33 4.49
CA SER A 65 -18.16 -6.71 4.28
C SER A 65 -19.41 -7.49 3.84
N ASP A 66 -19.69 -7.45 2.54
CA ASP A 66 -20.69 -8.30 1.89
C ASP A 66 -19.96 -9.54 1.35
N ASP A 67 -19.43 -10.34 2.28
CA ASP A 67 -19.17 -11.77 2.07
C ASP A 67 -20.24 -12.53 2.87
N GLU A 68 -21.50 -12.25 2.55
CA GLU A 68 -22.62 -13.16 2.80
C GLU A 68 -22.90 -13.88 1.48
N TYR A 69 -22.10 -14.92 1.18
CA TYR A 69 -22.56 -15.98 0.29
C TYR A 69 -23.19 -17.08 1.13
N ASP A 70 -24.52 -17.01 1.13
CA ASP A 70 -25.51 -18.00 1.55
C ASP A 70 -25.39 -19.28 0.71
N GLU A 71 -25.15 -20.43 1.35
CA GLU A 71 -25.97 -21.66 1.26
C GLU A 71 -25.65 -22.67 2.39
#